data_AF-A0A7D6VPN7-F1
#
_entry.id   AF-A0A7D6VPN7-F1
#
_cell.length_a   1.000
_cell.length_b   1.000
_cell.length_c   1.000
_cell.angle_alpha   90.00
_cell.angle_beta   90.00
_cell.angle_gamma   90.00
#
_symmetry.space_group_name_H-M   'P 1'
#
loop_
_entity.id
_entity.type
_entity.pdbx_description
1 polymer ?
#
loop_
_entity_poly.entity_id
_entity_poly.type
_entity_poly.pdbx_seq_one_letter_code
_entity_poly.pdbx_strand_id
1 'polypeptide(L)' 'MAGRKKTVLNKDRVIELYNKYGSMTRTSLSLGCSNATLKKFLIENGIEIKTPPKPPGLSIK' A
#
# COMPACT_ATOMS: atom_id res chain seq x y z
N MET A 1 23.59 -5.39 -10.03
CA MET A 1 22.15 -5.23 -10.28
C MET A 1 21.39 -5.94 -9.17
N ALA A 2 20.75 -5.20 -8.24
CA ALA A 2 19.97 -5.82 -7.18
C ALA A 2 18.72 -6.47 -7.78
N GLY A 3 18.68 -7.81 -7.78
CA GLY A 3 17.51 -8.56 -8.24
C GLY A 3 16.28 -8.15 -7.44
N ARG A 4 15.24 -7.65 -8.12
CA ARG A 4 13.95 -7.40 -7.46
C ARG A 4 13.42 -8.75 -6.98
N LYS A 5 13.50 -9.02 -5.68
CA LYS A 5 12.73 -10.11 -5.07
C LYS A 5 11.26 -9.86 -5.40
N LYS A 6 10.66 -10.75 -6.18
CA LYS A 6 9.24 -10.70 -6.50
C LYS A 6 8.49 -11.05 -5.22
N THR A 7 8.10 -10.01 -4.48
CA THR A 7 7.28 -10.19 -3.27
C THR A 7 5.93 -10.72 -3.73
N VAL A 8 5.67 -12.00 -3.44
CA VAL A 8 4.37 -12.62 -3.70
C VAL A 8 3.42 -12.07 -2.65
N LEU A 9 2.62 -11.08 -3.03
CA LEU A 9 1.59 -10.49 -2.17
C LEU A 9 0.34 -11.37 -2.26
N ASN A 10 -0.05 -11.98 -1.15
CA ASN A 10 -1.32 -12.71 -1.05
C ASN A 10 -2.45 -11.70 -0.81
N LYS A 11 -3.49 -11.75 -1.66
CA LYS A 11 -4.64 -10.83 -1.63
C LYS A 11 -5.32 -10.82 -0.27
N ASP A 12 -5.66 -11.99 0.27
CA ASP A 12 -6.35 -12.10 1.56
C ASP A 12 -5.51 -11.48 2.68
N ARG A 13 -4.20 -11.78 2.68
CA ARG A 13 -3.27 -11.23 3.68
C ARG A 13 -3.14 -9.70 3.60
N VAL A 14 -3.11 -9.16 2.39
CA VAL A 14 -3.08 -7.71 2.16
C VAL A 14 -4.34 -7.06 2.70
N ILE A 15 -5.52 -7.63 2.41
CA ILE A 15 -6.82 -7.11 2.87
C ILE A 15 -6.92 -7.19 4.40
N GLU A 16 -6.54 -8.31 5.01
CA GLU A 16 -6.52 -8.47 6.47
C GLU A 16 -5.65 -7.40 7.13
N LEU A 17 -4.41 -7.22 6.67
CA LEU A 17 -3.50 -6.23 7.24
C LEU A 17 -3.96 -4.80 6.97
N TYR A 18 -4.49 -4.53 5.78
CA TYR A 18 -5.00 -3.22 5.43
C TYR A 18 -6.22 -2.83 6.29
N ASN A 19 -7.15 -3.76 6.51
CA ASN A 19 -8.29 -3.57 7.40
C ASN A 19 -7.85 -3.48 8.87
N LYS A 20 -6.86 -4.27 9.30
CA LYS A 20 -6.34 -4.26 10.67
C LYS A 20 -5.63 -2.95 11.02
N TYR A 21 -4.80 -2.43 10.12
CA TYR A 21 -4.00 -1.23 10.37
C TYR A 21 -4.68 0.07 9.94
N GLY A 22 -5.57 0.03 8.97
CA GLY A 22 -6.20 1.21 8.36
C GLY A 22 -5.20 2.15 7.65
N SER A 23 -3.96 1.71 7.42
CA SER A 23 -2.88 2.54 6.88
C SER A 23 -1.99 1.76 5.92
N MET A 24 -1.77 2.30 4.73
CA MET A 24 -0.89 1.71 3.72
C MET A 24 0.55 1.57 4.24
N THR A 25 1.07 2.56 4.96
CA THR A 25 2.45 2.55 5.46
C THR A 25 2.70 1.39 6.42
N ARG A 26 1.79 1.17 7.38
CA ARG A 26 1.88 0.03 8.32
C ARG A 26 1.71 -1.31 7.62
N THR A 27 0.79 -1.36 6.66
CA THR A 27 0.51 -2.56 5.86
C THR A 27 1.73 -2.93 5.02
N SER A 28 2.35 -1.96 4.35
CA SER A 28 3.51 -2.17 3.48
C SER A 28 4.74 -2.61 4.26
N LEU A 29 4.96 -2.04 5.45
CA LEU A 29 6.02 -2.46 6.38
C LEU A 29 5.82 -3.90 6.85
N SER A 30 4.58 -4.27 7.20
CA SER A 30 4.26 -5.64 7.64
C SER A 30 4.40 -6.67 6.51
N LEU A 31 4.15 -6.25 5.27
CA LEU A 31 4.31 -7.09 4.07
C LEU A 31 5.73 -7.08 3.50
N GLY A 32 6.62 -6.23 4.01
CA GLY A 32 7.98 -6.05 3.48
C GLY A 32 8.00 -5.50 2.04
N CYS A 33 6.99 -4.74 1.63
CA CYS A 33 6.89 -4.16 0.30
C CYS A 33 6.84 -2.63 0.33
N SER A 34 7.24 -1.99 -0.76
CA SER A 34 7.12 -0.53 -0.90
C SER A 34 5.66 -0.09 -0.97
N ASN A 35 5.35 1.09 -0.45
CA ASN A 35 4.02 1.71 -0.56
C ASN A 35 3.51 1.79 -2.01
N ALA A 36 4.40 2.05 -2.97
CA ALA A 36 4.07 2.06 -4.40
C ALA A 36 3.63 0.69 -4.92
N THR A 37 4.30 -0.39 -4.49
CA THR A 37 3.95 -1.76 -4.85
C THR A 37 2.60 -2.14 -4.25
N LEU A 38 2.40 -1.83 -2.96
CA LEU A 38 1.12 -2.07 -2.29
C LEU A 38 -0.02 -1.28 -2.95
N LYS A 39 0.21 -0.01 -3.28
CA LYS A 39 -0.75 0.83 -4.01
C LYS A 39 -1.18 0.18 -5.32
N LYS A 40 -0.21 -0.23 -6.13
CA LYS A 40 -0.47 -0.86 -7.42
C LYS A 40 -1.27 -2.16 -7.24
N PHE A 41 -0.85 -3.00 -6.28
CA PHE A 41 -1.54 -4.25 -5.96
C PHE A 41 -3.00 -4.01 -5.53
N LEU A 42 -3.27 -3.04 -4.65
CA LEU A 42 -4.62 -2.70 -4.20
C LEU A 42 -5.50 -2.24 -5.38
N ILE A 43 -4.97 -1.38 -6.26
CA ILE A 43 -5.68 -0.89 -7.46
C ILE A 43 -5.96 -2.04 -8.44
N GLU A 44 -4.96 -2.87 -8.73
CA GLU A 44 -5.10 -4.02 -9.64
C GLU A 44 -6.13 -5.05 -9.12
N ASN A 45 -6.34 -5.12 -7.80
CA ASN A 45 -7.32 -5.99 -7.17
C ASN A 45 -8.68 -5.33 -6.90
N GLY A 46 -8.88 -4.06 -7.28
CA GLY A 46 -10.11 -3.32 -7.05
C GLY A 46 -10.39 -2.99 -5.58
N ILE A 47 -9.36 -2.94 -4.74
CA ILE A 47 -9.49 -2.59 -3.32
C ILE A 47 -9.46 -1.07 -3.19
N GLU A 48 -10.53 -0.48 -2.66
CA GLU A 48 -10.61 0.95 -2.42
C GLU A 48 -9.53 1.40 -1.42
N ILE A 49 -8.59 2.20 -1.93
CA ILE A 49 -7.59 2.83 -1.09
C ILE A 49 -8.27 4.01 -0.41
N LYS A 50 -8.45 3.90 0.91
CA LYS A 50 -8.81 5.03 1.76
C LYS A 50 -7.63 6.00 1.79
N THR A 51 -7.56 6.86 0.78
CA THR A 51 -6.67 8.01 0.81
C THR A 51 -7.19 8.95 1.89
N PRO A 52 -6.38 9.33 2.90
CA PRO A 52 -6.79 10.43 3.76
C PRO A 52 -7.07 11.64 2.86
N PRO A 53 -8.11 12.44 3.16
CA PRO A 53 -8.38 13.65 2.40
C PRO A 53 -7.08 14.44 2.30
N LYS A 54 -6.70 14.80 1.07
CA LYS A 54 -5.51 15.61 0.81
C LYS A 54 -5.55 16.80 1.79
N PRO A 55 -4.55 17.00 2.66
CA PRO A 55 -4.55 18.19 3.50
C PRO A 55 -4.60 19.41 2.56
N PRO A 56 -5.56 20.34 2.75
CA PRO A 56 -5.60 21.55 1.96
C PRO A 56 -4.32 22.35 2.27
N GLY A 57 -3.41 22.48 1.30
CA GLY A 57 -2.27 23.38 1.43
C GLY A 57 -0.85 22.81 1.25
N LEU A 58 -0.64 21.68 0.56
CA LEU A 58 0.70 21.39 0.02
C LEU A 58 0.89 22.12 -1.32
N SER A 59 1.00 23.45 -1.25
CA SER A 59 1.61 24.28 -2.29
C SER A 59 3.11 24.27 -2.04
N ILE A 60 3.86 23.52 -2.84
CA ILE A 60 5.31 23.70 -2.93
C ILE A 60 5.51 24.97 -3.75
N LYS A 61 5.95 26.04 -3.10
CA LYS A 61 6.45 27.26 -3.75
C LYS A 61 7.80 26.99 -4.43
#